data_AF-A0A401GRA9-F1
#
_entry.id   AF-A0A401GRA9-F1
#
_cell.length_a   1.000
_cell.length_b   1.000
_cell.length_c   1.000
_cell.angle_alpha   90.00
_cell.angle_beta   90.00
_cell.angle_gamma   90.00
#
_symmetry.space_group_name_H-M   'P 1'
#
loop_
_entity.id
_entity.type
_entity.pdbx_description
1 polymer ?
#
loop_
_entity_poly.entity_id
_entity_poly.type
_entity_poly.pdbx_seq_one_letter_code
_entity_poly.pdbx_strand_id
1 'polypeptide(L)'
;MVKFQLNLNSQTALAAAVGEHYRPGIVAAVTMVDNSSVEHRLLVSQPVSSPISMMGQGTRYYWAVDADSRQVVFLKDTWRWNGKRQMEGEILADLHAAGVPNIPQLMYHGDVREPRTQTNEITQPDNDDFEACWALQYTQTDLFCQAHWVSKTVSPFRPLVHYRLVFGTVGYGLEQFRGARELLHGTYDVYQAMLGAFGIEDPAKRRLHCDISLSSIIRPGIPTQQA
;
A
#
# COMPACT_ATOMS: atom_id res chain seq x y z
N MET A 1 -10.41 12.31 17.16
CA MET A 1 -10.05 12.00 15.76
C MET A 1 -9.88 10.51 15.54
N VAL A 2 -8.89 9.84 16.13
CA VAL A 2 -8.61 8.40 15.88
C VAL A 2 -9.75 7.43 16.28
N LYS A 3 -10.48 7.71 17.37
CA LYS A 3 -11.63 6.88 17.83
C LYS A 3 -12.72 6.69 16.77
N PHE A 4 -13.00 7.72 15.98
CA PHE A 4 -14.04 7.68 14.94
C PHE A 4 -13.61 6.91 13.71
N GLN A 5 -12.31 6.88 13.41
CA GLN A 5 -11.75 6.18 12.24
C GLN A 5 -11.69 4.66 12.45
N LEU A 6 -11.54 4.21 13.69
CA LEU A 6 -11.42 2.79 14.04
C LEU A 6 -12.73 2.16 14.54
N ASN A 7 -13.77 2.96 14.73
CA ASN A 7 -15.07 2.50 15.22
C ASN A 7 -14.97 1.68 16.52
N LEU A 8 -14.05 2.08 17.40
CA LEU A 8 -13.82 1.43 18.68
C LEU A 8 -14.57 2.22 19.75
N ASN A 9 -15.67 1.63 20.22
CA ASN A 9 -16.62 2.24 21.15
C ASN A 9 -16.02 2.53 22.54
N SER A 10 -14.80 2.04 22.83
CA SER A 10 -14.10 2.26 24.09
C SER A 10 -12.65 2.70 23.88
N GLN A 11 -12.18 3.60 24.75
CA GLN A 11 -10.81 4.10 24.75
C GLN A 11 -9.78 3.00 25.00
N THR A 12 -10.18 1.96 25.73
CA THR A 12 -9.38 0.76 26.02
C THR A 12 -9.19 -0.11 24.79
N ALA A 13 -10.25 -0.32 23.97
CA ALA A 13 -10.15 -1.10 22.75
C ALA A 13 -9.27 -0.39 21.71
N LEU A 14 -9.36 0.94 21.63
CA LEU A 14 -8.45 1.74 20.80
C LEU A 14 -7.00 1.64 21.26
N ALA A 15 -6.74 1.75 22.56
CA ALA A 15 -5.39 1.64 23.10
C ALA A 15 -4.81 0.22 22.86
N ALA A 16 -5.62 -0.83 22.99
CA ALA A 16 -5.21 -2.20 22.71
C ALA A 16 -4.88 -2.41 21.21
N ALA A 17 -5.75 -1.94 20.32
CA ALA A 17 -5.55 -1.97 18.88
C ALA A 17 -4.29 -1.23 18.43
N VAL A 18 -4.08 -0.02 18.94
CA VAL A 18 -2.85 0.74 18.68
C VAL A 18 -1.65 -0.02 19.25
N GLY A 19 -1.75 -0.59 20.45
CA GLY A 19 -0.70 -1.39 21.07
C GLY A 19 -0.30 -2.66 20.33
N GLU A 20 -1.16 -3.20 19.46
CA GLU A 20 -0.84 -4.34 18.59
C GLU A 20 0.15 -3.97 17.48
N HIS A 21 0.08 -2.73 17.00
CA HIS A 21 0.87 -2.24 15.86
C HIS A 21 1.88 -1.14 16.21
N TYR A 22 1.87 -0.68 17.46
CA TYR A 22 2.78 0.30 18.02
C TYR A 22 3.66 -0.32 19.10
N ARG A 23 4.98 -0.21 18.92
CA ARG A 23 5.96 -0.52 19.94
C ARG A 23 6.62 0.75 20.47
N PRO A 24 6.51 1.05 21.78
CA PRO A 24 7.16 2.21 22.38
C PRO A 24 8.65 2.28 22.06
N GLY A 25 9.13 3.46 21.66
CA GLY A 25 10.53 3.69 21.29
C GLY A 25 10.95 3.20 19.91
N ILE A 26 10.06 2.54 19.15
CA ILE A 26 10.33 2.06 17.79
C ILE A 26 9.36 2.73 16.82
N VAL A 27 9.82 3.83 16.20
CA VAL A 27 9.07 4.54 15.17
C VAL A 27 10.03 4.88 14.04
N ALA A 28 9.61 4.62 12.80
CA ALA A 28 10.29 5.06 11.60
C ALA A 28 9.44 6.10 10.88
N ALA A 29 10.10 7.12 10.33
CA ALA A 29 9.48 8.02 9.37
C ALA A 29 9.65 7.45 7.97
N VAL A 30 8.54 7.31 7.26
CA VAL A 30 8.47 6.89 5.87
C VAL A 30 7.99 8.09 5.06
N THR A 31 8.79 8.50 4.09
CA THR A 31 8.45 9.58 3.17
C THR A 31 7.92 9.01 1.87
N MET A 32 6.88 9.60 1.31
CA MET A 32 6.44 9.28 -0.05
C MET A 32 6.09 10.55 -0.80
N VAL A 33 6.20 10.51 -2.12
CA VAL A 33 5.81 11.61 -3.00
C VAL A 33 4.63 11.13 -3.83
N ASP A 34 3.51 11.85 -3.78
CA ASP A 34 2.34 11.52 -4.58
C ASP A 34 2.49 11.98 -6.04
N ASN A 35 1.49 11.67 -6.86
CA ASN A 35 1.47 12.09 -8.26
C ASN A 35 1.40 13.62 -8.45
N SER A 36 0.98 14.37 -7.41
CA SER A 36 0.97 15.84 -7.39
C SER A 36 2.32 16.42 -6.97
N SER A 37 3.34 15.58 -6.79
CA SER A 37 4.67 15.94 -6.29
C SER A 37 4.67 16.51 -4.86
N VAL A 38 3.64 16.18 -4.07
CA VAL A 38 3.58 16.54 -2.65
C VAL A 38 4.25 15.44 -1.84
N GLU A 39 5.17 15.85 -0.97
CA GLU A 39 5.81 14.96 -0.01
C GLU A 39 4.90 14.72 1.20
N HIS A 40 4.65 13.46 1.52
CA HIS A 40 3.88 13.03 2.68
C HIS A 40 4.77 12.25 3.62
N ARG A 41 4.78 12.65 4.90
CA ARG A 41 5.58 12.00 5.95
C ARG A 41 4.68 11.17 6.85
N LEU A 42 4.91 9.86 6.85
CA LEU A 42 4.16 8.90 7.64
C LEU A 42 5.02 8.34 8.78
N LEU A 43 4.45 8.23 9.96
CA LEU A 43 5.09 7.59 11.10
C LEU A 43 4.55 6.17 11.25
N VAL A 44 5.42 5.17 11.15
CA VAL A 44 5.08 3.75 11.29
C VAL A 44 5.88 3.11 12.42
N SER A 45 5.36 2.03 12.99
CA SER A 45 6.06 1.26 14.02
C SER A 45 6.24 -0.19 13.58
N GLN A 46 5.28 -1.08 13.89
CA GLN A 46 5.35 -2.48 13.50
C GLN A 46 4.44 -2.77 12.30
N PRO A 47 4.86 -3.65 11.38
CA PRO A 47 3.99 -4.09 10.30
C PRO A 47 2.84 -4.94 10.85
N VAL A 48 1.64 -4.69 10.35
CA VAL A 48 0.43 -5.50 10.56
C VAL A 48 0.57 -6.87 9.92
N SER A 49 1.20 -6.90 8.75
CA SER A 49 1.49 -8.13 8.00
C SER A 49 2.82 -8.00 7.31
N SER A 50 3.57 -9.10 7.30
CA SER A 50 4.85 -9.24 6.62
C SER A 50 4.76 -10.34 5.56
N PRO A 51 5.55 -10.22 4.48
CA PRO A 51 5.51 -11.18 3.39
C PRO A 51 5.91 -12.59 3.87
N ILE A 52 5.14 -13.60 3.46
CA ILE A 52 5.39 -15.02 3.79
C ILE A 52 6.58 -15.59 2.99
N SER A 53 6.94 -14.95 1.88
CA SER A 53 8.02 -15.38 1.00
C SER A 53 8.99 -14.25 0.69
N MET A 54 10.28 -14.59 0.67
CA MET A 54 11.37 -13.70 0.24
C MET A 54 11.39 -13.47 -1.28
N MET A 55 10.75 -14.34 -2.07
CA MET A 55 10.72 -14.27 -3.53
C MET A 55 9.46 -13.56 -4.10
N GLY A 56 8.67 -12.93 -3.23
CA GLY A 56 7.46 -12.19 -3.61
C GLY A 56 7.69 -10.69 -3.77
N GLN A 57 6.59 -9.94 -3.90
CA GLN A 57 6.59 -8.47 -3.94
C GLN A 57 6.99 -7.82 -2.60
N GLY A 58 7.34 -8.60 -1.58
CA GLY A 58 7.76 -8.09 -0.28
C GLY A 58 6.72 -7.24 0.45
N THR A 59 5.43 -7.36 0.09
CA THR A 59 4.35 -6.49 0.58
C THR A 59 4.28 -6.46 2.10
N ARG A 60 4.35 -5.25 2.66
CA ARG A 60 4.14 -4.99 4.08
C ARG A 60 2.99 -4.01 4.25
N TYR A 61 2.24 -4.23 5.31
CA TYR A 61 1.15 -3.35 5.71
C TYR A 61 1.46 -2.73 7.05
N TYR A 62 1.19 -1.44 7.20
CA TYR A 62 1.44 -0.70 8.43
C TYR A 62 0.22 0.14 8.79
N TRP A 63 -0.07 0.20 10.08
CA TRP A 63 -0.74 1.37 10.61
C TRP A 63 0.27 2.51 10.64
N ALA A 64 -0.14 3.65 10.10
CA ALA A 64 0.68 4.83 10.04
C ALA A 64 -0.08 6.02 10.61
N VAL A 65 0.66 7.01 11.09
CA VAL A 65 0.13 8.34 11.40
C VAL A 65 0.71 9.31 10.40
N ASP A 66 -0.16 9.97 9.66
CA ASP A 66 0.23 11.08 8.79
C ASP A 66 0.69 12.27 9.66
N ALA A 67 1.91 12.75 9.45
CA ALA A 67 2.54 13.72 10.33
C ALA A 67 1.83 15.10 10.31
N ASP A 68 1.26 15.46 9.16
CA ASP A 68 0.65 16.77 8.94
C ASP A 68 -0.80 16.79 9.44
N SER A 69 -1.60 15.83 8.97
CA SER A 69 -3.02 15.70 9.33
C SER A 69 -3.25 15.04 10.69
N ARG A 70 -2.25 14.34 11.24
CA ARG A 70 -2.33 13.53 12.47
C ARG A 70 -3.40 12.45 12.42
N GLN A 71 -3.80 12.04 11.21
CA GLN A 71 -4.77 10.98 11.01
C GLN A 71 -4.10 9.62 10.99
N VAL A 72 -4.79 8.59 11.49
CA VAL A 72 -4.33 7.21 11.32
C VAL A 72 -4.74 6.76 9.92
N VAL A 73 -3.77 6.27 9.18
CA VAL A 73 -3.92 5.77 7.82
C VAL A 73 -3.33 4.37 7.72
N PHE A 74 -3.66 3.67 6.64
CA PHE A 74 -3.12 2.35 6.36
C PHE A 74 -2.12 2.43 5.20
N LEU A 75 -0.85 2.15 5.48
CA LEU A 75 0.21 2.16 4.48
C LEU A 75 0.43 0.73 3.97
N LYS A 76 0.42 0.59 2.65
CA LYS A 76 0.90 -0.58 1.92
C LYS A 76 2.23 -0.23 1.25
N ASP A 77 3.26 -0.98 1.57
CA ASP A 77 4.63 -0.86 1.05
C ASP A 77 4.95 -2.12 0.26
N THR A 78 5.19 -2.01 -1.06
CA THR A 78 5.30 -3.18 -1.95
C THR A 78 6.25 -2.96 -3.12
N TRP A 79 6.82 -4.05 -3.63
CA TRP A 79 7.61 -4.07 -4.86
C TRP A 79 6.74 -4.52 -6.03
N ARG A 80 6.29 -3.57 -6.86
CA ARG A 80 5.44 -3.85 -8.02
C ARG A 80 6.28 -4.26 -9.24
N TRP A 81 5.65 -4.97 -10.16
CA TRP A 81 6.29 -5.29 -11.44
C TRP A 81 6.60 -4.02 -12.25
N ASN A 82 7.83 -3.92 -12.75
CA ASN A 82 8.23 -2.85 -13.67
C ASN A 82 7.75 -3.17 -15.09
N GLY A 83 6.53 -2.75 -15.42
CA GLY A 83 5.97 -2.92 -16.76
C GLY A 83 4.83 -1.94 -17.04
N LYS A 84 4.27 -2.01 -18.25
CA LYS A 84 3.16 -1.16 -18.71
C LYS A 84 1.82 -1.41 -18.00
N ARG A 85 1.81 -2.21 -16.93
CA ARG A 85 0.60 -2.45 -16.15
C ARG A 85 0.33 -1.18 -15.34
N GLN A 86 -0.92 -0.71 -15.37
CA GLN A 86 -1.33 0.41 -14.52
C GLN A 86 -1.02 0.14 -13.06
N MET A 87 -0.73 1.23 -12.34
CA MET A 87 -0.47 1.15 -10.92
C MET A 87 -1.76 0.87 -10.17
N GLU A 88 -1.67 0.15 -9.06
CA GLU A 88 -2.85 -0.20 -8.26
C GLU A 88 -3.60 1.03 -7.76
N GLY A 89 -2.89 2.09 -7.40
CA GLY A 89 -3.50 3.38 -7.05
C GLY A 89 -4.27 4.02 -8.20
N GLU A 90 -3.78 3.93 -9.44
CA GLU A 90 -4.53 4.43 -10.61
C GLU A 90 -5.80 3.62 -10.85
N ILE A 91 -5.73 2.29 -10.69
CA ILE A 91 -6.89 1.41 -10.78
C ILE A 91 -7.91 1.80 -9.71
N LEU A 92 -7.50 1.99 -8.46
CA LEU A 92 -8.38 2.43 -7.38
C LEU A 92 -9.01 3.79 -7.67
N ALA A 93 -8.23 4.76 -8.17
CA ALA A 93 -8.75 6.06 -8.54
C ALA A 93 -9.82 5.97 -9.64
N ASP A 94 -9.59 5.14 -10.66
CA ASP A 94 -10.57 4.87 -11.72
C ASP A 94 -11.85 4.22 -11.17
N LEU A 95 -11.73 3.26 -10.25
CA LEU A 95 -12.88 2.59 -9.63
C LEU A 95 -13.69 3.55 -8.75
N HIS A 96 -13.02 4.42 -7.98
CA HIS A 96 -13.68 5.48 -7.21
C HIS A 96 -14.42 6.45 -8.12
N ALA A 97 -13.77 6.89 -9.21
CA ALA A 97 -14.39 7.80 -10.18
C ALA A 97 -15.61 7.17 -10.88
N ALA A 98 -15.62 5.85 -11.06
CA ALA A 98 -16.75 5.10 -11.60
C ALA A 98 -17.84 4.77 -10.56
N GLY A 99 -17.68 5.19 -9.30
CA GLY A 99 -18.67 4.99 -8.24
C GLY A 99 -18.78 3.55 -7.75
N VAL A 100 -17.72 2.74 -7.90
CA VAL A 100 -17.71 1.36 -7.40
C VAL A 100 -17.81 1.36 -5.87
N PRO A 101 -18.75 0.62 -5.27
CA PRO A 101 -18.92 0.60 -3.83
C PRO A 101 -17.85 -0.25 -3.13
N ASN A 102 -17.72 -0.09 -1.81
CA ASN A 102 -16.98 -0.99 -0.93
C ASN A 102 -15.49 -1.19 -1.26
N ILE A 103 -14.88 -0.20 -1.93
CA ILE A 103 -13.44 -0.15 -2.16
C ILE A 103 -12.74 0.74 -1.13
N PRO A 104 -11.50 0.43 -0.72
CA PRO A 104 -10.76 1.26 0.23
C PRO A 104 -10.59 2.69 -0.29
N GLN A 105 -10.76 3.68 0.59
CA GLN A 105 -10.51 5.07 0.23
C GLN A 105 -9.02 5.28 -0.02
N LEU A 106 -8.64 5.57 -1.26
CA LEU A 106 -7.27 5.91 -1.64
C LEU A 106 -6.98 7.36 -1.26
N MET A 107 -5.92 7.60 -0.48
CA MET A 107 -5.45 8.95 -0.18
C MET A 107 -4.30 9.33 -1.10
N TYR A 108 -3.22 8.54 -1.07
CA TYR A 108 -1.99 8.81 -1.80
C TYR A 108 -1.41 7.52 -2.37
N HIS A 109 -0.69 7.61 -3.48
CA HIS A 109 0.15 6.54 -3.96
C HIS A 109 1.29 7.08 -4.82
N GLY A 110 2.36 6.31 -4.95
CA GLY A 110 3.50 6.70 -5.77
C GLY A 110 4.66 5.72 -5.69
N ASP A 111 5.54 5.77 -6.69
CA ASP A 111 6.81 5.06 -6.66
C ASP A 111 7.78 5.72 -5.67
N VAL A 112 8.54 4.91 -4.95
CA VAL A 112 9.53 5.42 -3.99
C VAL A 112 10.76 5.88 -4.75
N ARG A 113 11.21 7.09 -4.40
CA ARG A 113 12.40 7.73 -4.95
C ARG A 113 13.52 7.75 -3.93
N GLU A 114 14.74 7.56 -4.40
CA GLU A 114 15.96 7.71 -3.61
C GLU A 114 16.85 8.76 -4.29
N PRO A 115 17.56 9.61 -3.53
CA PRO A 115 18.58 10.46 -4.12
C PRO A 115 19.59 9.58 -4.86
N ARG A 116 20.01 9.96 -6.07
CA ARG A 116 21.17 9.32 -6.70
C ARG A 116 22.37 9.50 -5.79
N THR A 117 22.75 8.47 -5.05
CA THR A 117 24.10 8.37 -4.51
C THR A 117 25.03 8.33 -5.72
N GLN A 118 26.01 9.24 -5.76
CA GLN A 118 27.07 9.27 -6.77
C GLN A 118 27.92 8.01 -6.67
N THR A 119 27.38 6.87 -7.05
CA THR A 119 28.11 5.60 -7.12
C THR A 119 27.51 4.84 -8.29
N ASN A 120 28.30 4.84 -9.37
CA ASN A 120 28.15 4.08 -10.61
C ASN A 120 27.38 4.79 -11.73
N GLU A 121 27.98 5.85 -12.27
CA GLU A 121 28.41 5.94 -13.69
C GLU A 121 28.83 7.39 -13.98
N ILE A 122 30.14 7.58 -14.18
CA ILE A 122 30.69 8.84 -14.68
C ILE A 122 30.23 8.97 -16.14
N THR A 123 29.19 9.77 -16.36
CA THR A 123 29.15 10.63 -17.55
C THR A 123 28.87 12.03 -17.03
N GLN A 124 29.89 12.88 -17.14
CA GLN A 124 29.89 14.25 -16.64
C GLN A 124 28.69 15.02 -17.21
N PRO A 125 27.91 15.74 -16.39
CA PRO A 125 27.25 16.94 -16.84
C PRO A 125 28.12 18.13 -16.42
N ASP A 126 28.78 18.74 -17.39
CA ASP A 126 29.10 20.15 -17.29
C ASP A 126 27.76 20.89 -17.23
N ASN A 127 27.34 21.34 -16.04
CA ASN A 127 26.52 22.52 -15.75
C ASN A 127 26.15 22.55 -14.26
N ASP A 128 26.45 23.67 -13.61
CA ASP A 128 26.29 24.00 -12.18
C ASP A 128 24.83 24.15 -11.72
N ASP A 129 23.98 23.15 -11.97
CA ASP A 129 22.68 23.02 -11.29
C ASP A 129 22.63 21.66 -10.60
N PHE A 130 23.11 21.61 -9.35
CA PHE A 130 23.01 20.45 -8.47
C PHE A 130 21.56 20.27 -7.99
N GLU A 131 20.64 20.07 -8.93
CA GLU A 131 19.32 19.53 -8.63
C GLU A 131 19.52 18.02 -8.37
N ALA A 132 19.31 17.60 -7.13
CA ALA A 132 19.46 16.20 -6.76
C ALA A 132 18.59 15.32 -7.68
N CYS A 133 19.22 14.64 -8.63
CA CYS A 133 18.51 13.73 -9.52
C CYS A 133 17.96 12.57 -8.69
N TRP A 134 16.65 12.56 -8.46
CA TRP A 134 15.95 11.48 -7.78
C TRP A 134 15.79 10.28 -8.74
N ALA A 135 16.20 9.09 -8.31
CA ALA A 135 15.99 7.85 -9.04
C ALA A 135 14.89 7.02 -8.38
N LEU A 136 14.14 6.26 -9.18
CA LEU A 136 13.21 5.27 -8.64
C LEU A 136 14.01 4.15 -7.94
N GLN A 137 13.45 3.63 -6.86
CA GLN A 137 14.05 2.50 -6.14
C GLN A 137 13.65 1.18 -6.81
N TYR A 138 14.65 0.35 -7.12
CA TYR A 138 14.48 -0.96 -7.76
C TYR A 138 15.09 -2.08 -6.93
N THR A 139 14.51 -3.28 -7.02
CA THR A 139 15.21 -4.49 -6.57
C THR A 139 16.46 -4.71 -7.42
N GLN A 140 17.52 -5.26 -6.85
CA GLN A 140 18.79 -5.47 -7.54
C GLN A 140 19.03 -6.92 -8.00
N THR A 141 18.06 -7.82 -7.82
CA THR A 141 18.21 -9.26 -8.12
C THR A 141 18.59 -9.52 -9.59
N ASP A 142 18.08 -8.69 -10.49
CA ASP A 142 18.37 -8.73 -11.92
C ASP A 142 19.86 -8.52 -12.24
N LEU A 143 20.56 -7.68 -11.46
CA LEU A 143 22.00 -7.43 -11.61
C LEU A 143 22.85 -8.68 -11.38
N PHE A 144 22.34 -9.64 -10.62
CA PHE A 144 23.04 -10.87 -10.27
C PHE A 144 22.65 -12.05 -11.16
N CYS A 145 21.78 -11.89 -12.17
CA CYS A 145 21.34 -12.99 -13.04
C CYS A 145 22.48 -13.76 -13.72
N GLN A 146 23.63 -13.13 -13.91
CA GLN A 146 24.82 -13.71 -14.54
C GLN A 146 25.88 -14.20 -13.54
N ALA A 147 25.60 -14.11 -12.23
CA ALA A 147 26.57 -14.54 -11.22
C ALA A 147 26.75 -16.07 -11.25
N HIS A 148 27.98 -16.52 -10.98
CA HIS A 148 28.35 -17.94 -11.08
C HIS A 148 27.55 -18.88 -10.15
N TRP A 149 26.95 -18.34 -9.09
CA TRP A 149 26.15 -19.06 -8.11
C TRP A 149 24.66 -19.13 -8.47
N VAL A 150 24.21 -18.43 -9.53
CA VAL A 150 22.80 -18.46 -9.96
C VAL A 150 22.50 -19.76 -10.71
N SER A 151 21.37 -20.38 -10.36
CA SER A 151 20.89 -21.56 -11.08
C SER A 151 20.53 -21.22 -12.52
N LYS A 152 21.09 -21.99 -13.48
CA LYS A 152 20.89 -21.79 -14.93
C LYS A 152 19.48 -22.12 -15.43
N THR A 153 18.61 -22.66 -14.57
CA THR A 153 17.22 -23.01 -14.89
C THR A 153 16.23 -21.89 -14.59
N VAL A 154 16.69 -20.77 -14.02
CA VAL A 154 15.80 -19.70 -13.57
C VAL A 154 15.62 -18.68 -14.70
N SER A 155 14.37 -18.36 -15.01
CA SER A 155 14.03 -17.28 -15.95
C SER A 155 14.66 -15.95 -15.50
N PRO A 156 15.07 -15.08 -16.45
CA PRO A 156 15.66 -13.79 -16.10
C PRO A 156 14.72 -12.98 -15.21
N PHE A 157 15.22 -12.54 -14.07
CA PHE A 157 14.48 -11.67 -13.15
C PHE A 157 14.39 -10.28 -13.76
N ARG A 158 13.21 -9.65 -13.65
CA ARG A 158 13.07 -8.23 -13.94
C ARG A 158 13.10 -7.45 -12.63
N PRO A 159 13.72 -6.26 -12.62
CA PRO A 159 13.69 -5.43 -11.43
C PRO A 159 12.24 -5.04 -11.11
N LEU A 160 11.85 -5.17 -9.85
CA LEU A 160 10.61 -4.63 -9.33
C LEU A 160 10.84 -3.18 -8.90
N VAL A 161 9.80 -2.35 -9.00
CA VAL A 161 9.81 -0.94 -8.57
C VAL A 161 9.19 -0.84 -7.19
N HIS A 162 9.83 -0.14 -6.27
CA HIS A 162 9.26 0.11 -4.95
C HIS A 162 8.10 1.10 -5.04
N TYR A 163 6.96 0.75 -4.43
CA TYR A 163 5.71 1.46 -4.57
C TYR A 163 4.94 1.49 -3.25
N ARG A 164 4.30 2.63 -2.96
CA ARG A 164 3.52 2.85 -1.74
C ARG A 164 2.09 3.26 -2.06
N LEU A 165 1.14 2.76 -1.28
CA LEU A 165 -0.24 3.21 -1.26
C LEU A 165 -0.67 3.53 0.16
N VAL A 166 -1.45 4.60 0.31
CA VAL A 166 -2.01 5.04 1.59
C VAL A 166 -3.52 5.04 1.48
N PHE A 167 -4.16 4.34 2.40
CA PHE A 167 -5.61 4.26 2.52
C PHE A 167 -6.09 5.03 3.74
N GLY A 168 -7.21 5.74 3.59
CA GLY A 168 -7.88 6.43 4.70
C GLY A 168 -8.65 5.48 5.61
N THR A 169 -9.01 4.30 5.10
CA THR A 169 -9.66 3.25 5.87
C THR A 169 -8.62 2.37 6.55
N VAL A 170 -8.64 2.32 7.88
CA VAL A 170 -7.81 1.41 8.66
C VAL A 170 -8.56 0.09 8.84
N GLY A 171 -7.91 -1.04 8.58
CA GLY A 171 -8.53 -2.35 8.70
C GLY A 171 -7.59 -3.40 9.25
N TYR A 172 -8.21 -4.50 9.66
CA TYR A 172 -7.55 -5.72 10.12
C TYR A 172 -7.77 -6.82 9.10
N GLY A 173 -6.83 -7.77 9.01
CA GLY A 173 -6.94 -8.89 8.09
C GLY A 173 -8.14 -9.79 8.38
N LEU A 174 -8.50 -10.62 7.39
CA LEU A 174 -9.61 -11.58 7.44
C LEU A 174 -9.50 -12.62 8.57
N GLU A 175 -8.33 -12.79 9.18
CA GLU A 175 -8.14 -13.73 10.29
C GLU A 175 -8.77 -13.25 11.61
N GLN A 176 -9.13 -11.96 11.69
CA GLN A 176 -9.62 -11.35 12.92
C GLN A 176 -11.15 -11.19 13.00
N PHE A 177 -11.91 -12.00 12.23
CA PHE A 177 -13.37 -11.98 12.33
C PHE A 177 -13.86 -12.50 13.69
N ARG A 178 -14.77 -11.76 14.31
CA ARG A 178 -15.41 -12.12 15.59
C ARG A 178 -16.46 -13.22 15.42
N GLY A 179 -16.86 -13.54 14.19
CA GLY A 179 -17.78 -14.63 13.88
C GLY A 179 -18.28 -14.65 12.43
N ALA A 180 -19.10 -15.64 12.11
CA ALA A 180 -19.57 -15.92 10.75
C ALA A 180 -20.33 -14.74 10.10
N ARG A 181 -21.10 -13.97 10.88
CA ARG A 181 -21.83 -12.79 10.37
C ARG A 181 -20.88 -11.74 9.78
N GLU A 182 -19.74 -11.51 10.44
CA GLU A 182 -18.77 -10.51 10.01
C GLU A 182 -18.04 -10.95 8.75
N LEU A 183 -17.68 -12.24 8.68
CA LEU A 183 -17.14 -12.86 7.47
C LEU A 183 -18.11 -12.72 6.30
N LEU A 184 -19.40 -13.01 6.51
CA LEU A 184 -20.43 -12.91 5.46
C LEU A 184 -20.62 -11.47 4.96
N HIS A 185 -20.61 -10.47 5.85
CA HIS A 185 -20.66 -9.08 5.41
C HIS A 185 -19.40 -8.67 4.64
N GLY A 186 -18.21 -9.03 5.14
CA GLY A 186 -16.96 -8.72 4.45
C GLY A 186 -16.87 -9.36 3.05
N THR A 187 -17.28 -10.62 2.90
CA THR A 187 -17.30 -11.28 1.59
C THR A 187 -18.40 -10.74 0.68
N TYR A 188 -19.56 -10.36 1.23
CA TYR A 188 -20.62 -9.69 0.48
C TYR A 188 -20.17 -8.32 -0.04
N ASP A 189 -19.48 -7.53 0.79
CA ASP A 189 -18.97 -6.21 0.40
C ASP A 189 -17.95 -6.32 -0.74
N VAL A 190 -17.04 -7.29 -0.66
CA VAL A 190 -16.11 -7.63 -1.75
C VAL A 190 -16.87 -8.03 -3.01
N TYR A 191 -17.89 -8.89 -2.89
CA TYR A 191 -18.70 -9.30 -4.03
C TYR A 191 -19.41 -8.10 -4.69
N GLN A 192 -19.96 -7.17 -3.91
CA GLN A 192 -20.56 -5.94 -4.43
C GLN A 192 -19.53 -5.05 -5.15
N ALA A 193 -18.32 -4.91 -4.59
CA ALA A 193 -17.24 -4.17 -5.25
C ALA A 193 -16.86 -4.81 -6.60
N MET A 194 -16.78 -6.15 -6.66
CA MET A 194 -16.51 -6.88 -7.90
C MET A 194 -17.62 -6.68 -8.94
N LEU A 195 -18.89 -6.72 -8.53
CA LEU A 195 -20.03 -6.44 -9.41
C LEU A 195 -20.02 -5.00 -9.91
N GLY A 196 -19.77 -4.02 -9.05
CA GLY A 196 -19.65 -2.62 -9.43
C GLY A 196 -18.55 -2.39 -10.46
N ALA A 197 -17.37 -2.97 -10.23
CA ALA A 197 -16.25 -2.89 -11.17
C ALA A 197 -16.56 -3.56 -12.52
N PHE A 198 -17.28 -4.69 -12.52
CA PHE A 198 -17.72 -5.35 -13.75
C PHE A 198 -18.78 -4.53 -14.51
N GLY A 199 -19.63 -3.79 -13.78
CA GLY A 199 -20.69 -2.96 -14.33
C GLY A 199 -20.25 -1.63 -14.94
N ILE A 200 -18.97 -1.26 -14.85
CA ILE A 200 -18.44 0.00 -15.41
C ILE A 200 -18.67 0.03 -16.93
N GLU A 201 -19.23 1.13 -17.45
CA GLU A 201 -19.60 1.23 -18.86
C GLU A 201 -18.39 1.03 -19.79
N ASP A 202 -17.29 1.74 -19.51
CA ASP A 202 -16.03 1.63 -20.24
C ASP A 202 -15.33 0.28 -19.98
N PRO A 203 -15.25 -0.63 -20.98
CA PRO A 203 -14.61 -1.93 -20.81
C PRO A 203 -13.12 -1.84 -20.46
N ALA A 204 -12.43 -0.76 -20.84
CA ALA A 204 -11.03 -0.55 -20.49
C ALA A 204 -10.83 -0.35 -18.98
N LYS A 205 -11.88 0.11 -18.27
CA LYS A 205 -11.89 0.39 -16.83
C LYS A 205 -12.51 -0.73 -15.99
N ARG A 206 -13.16 -1.74 -16.60
CA ARG A 206 -13.69 -2.93 -15.92
C ARG A 206 -12.58 -3.83 -15.38
N ARG A 207 -11.98 -3.42 -14.27
CA ARG A 207 -10.81 -4.05 -13.69
C ARG A 207 -11.09 -4.36 -12.24
N LEU A 208 -10.71 -5.56 -11.81
CA LEU A 208 -10.73 -5.89 -10.40
C LEU A 208 -9.52 -5.25 -9.71
N HIS A 209 -9.72 -4.80 -8.47
CA HIS A 209 -8.62 -4.46 -7.57
C HIS A 209 -7.73 -5.69 -7.41
N CYS A 210 -6.57 -5.71 -8.07
CA CYS A 210 -5.76 -6.92 -8.29
C CYS A 210 -4.95 -7.38 -7.08
N ASP A 211 -5.18 -6.82 -5.90
CA ASP A 211 -4.57 -7.29 -4.66
C ASP A 211 -5.66 -7.60 -3.62
N ILE A 212 -6.30 -8.77 -3.80
CA ILE A 212 -7.16 -9.38 -2.79
C ILE A 212 -6.33 -10.45 -2.10
N SER A 213 -5.89 -10.16 -0.88
CA SER A 213 -5.15 -11.03 0.02
C SER A 213 -5.84 -11.01 1.38
N LEU A 214 -5.56 -12.01 2.22
CA LEU A 214 -6.10 -12.07 3.58
C LEU A 214 -5.79 -10.79 4.39
N SER A 215 -4.72 -10.08 4.03
CA SER A 215 -4.26 -8.83 4.66
C SER A 215 -4.73 -7.55 3.95
N SER A 216 -5.34 -7.63 2.76
CA SER A 216 -5.80 -6.45 1.99
C SER A 216 -7.32 -6.27 1.95
N ILE A 217 -8.10 -7.19 2.54
CA ILE A 217 -9.52 -6.94 2.78
C ILE A 217 -9.66 -6.12 4.06
N ILE A 218 -9.94 -4.83 3.87
CA ILE A 218 -9.98 -3.81 4.90
C ILE A 218 -11.45 -3.43 5.12
N ARG A 219 -11.95 -3.57 6.36
CA ARG A 219 -13.29 -3.10 6.73
C ARG A 219 -13.28 -1.60 7.00
N PRO A 220 -14.21 -0.81 6.43
CA PRO A 220 -14.63 0.45 7.05
C PRO A 220 -15.52 0.17 8.26
N GLY A 221 -15.37 0.97 9.32
CA GLY A 221 -16.24 0.88 10.49
C GLY A 221 -17.70 1.15 10.11
N ILE A 222 -18.60 0.18 10.32
CA ILE A 222 -20.03 0.34 10.06
C ILE A 222 -20.63 1.38 11.03
N PRO A 223 -21.27 2.47 10.56
CA PRO A 223 -22.04 3.34 11.45
C PRO A 223 -23.25 2.57 11.97
N THR A 224 -23.38 2.49 13.29
CA THR A 224 -24.55 1.90 13.94
C THR A 224 -25.74 2.81 13.63
N GLN A 225 -26.59 2.42 12.67
CA GLN A 225 -27.92 2.99 12.57
C GLN A 225 -28.66 2.65 13.87
N GLN A 226 -29.08 3.70 14.58
CA GLN A 226 -29.97 3.59 15.72
C GLN A 226 -31.30 2.96 15.27
N ALA A 227 -31.67 1.87 15.91
CA ALA A 227 -33.06 1.46 16.14
C ALA A 227 -33.11 0.80 17.52
#